data_AF-A0A1B3WAD7-F1
#
_entry.id   AF-A0A1B3WAD7-F1
#
_cell.length_a   1.000
_cell.length_b   1.000
_cell.length_c   1.000
_cell.angle_alpha   90.00
_cell.angle_beta   90.00
_cell.angle_gamma   90.00
#
_symmetry.space_group_name_H-M   'P 1'
#
loop_
_entity.id
_entity.type
_entity.pdbx_description
1 polymer ?
#
loop_
_entity_poly.entity_id
_entity_poly.type
_entity_poly.pdbx_seq_one_letter_code
_entity_poly.pdbx_strand_id
1 'polypeptide(L)'
;MSGAALADLRDRLGQLGKALDAGDLGWAAQLTTGYDIALRRYVEGCGPTSIPALQDLLRMQNSLLARMEAQHAATGGELRRLHQADAASRAYTAAGSAR
;
A
#
# COMPACT_ATOMS: atom_id res chain seq x y z
N MET A 1 2.98 8.51 28.72
CA MET A 1 1.97 7.75 27.95
C MET A 1 2.10 7.92 26.43
N SER A 2 2.58 9.06 25.90
CA SER A 2 2.70 9.28 24.44
C SER A 2 3.66 8.31 23.71
N GLY A 3 4.77 7.89 24.32
CA GLY A 3 5.77 7.04 23.66
C GLY A 3 5.27 5.65 23.26
N ALA A 4 4.50 4.98 24.12
CA ALA A 4 3.95 3.65 23.83
C ALA A 4 2.88 3.70 22.72
N ALA A 5 2.02 4.73 22.75
CA ALA A 5 1.03 4.95 21.70
C ALA A 5 1.67 5.26 20.34
N LEU A 6 2.74 6.06 20.33
CA LEU A 6 3.51 6.33 19.12
C LEU A 6 4.20 5.07 18.56
N ALA A 7 4.72 4.21 19.45
CA ALA A 7 5.33 2.93 19.04
C ALA A 7 4.29 2.00 18.40
N ASP A 8 3.09 1.90 18.96
CA ASP A 8 1.97 1.13 18.38
C ASP A 8 1.58 1.66 16.99
N LEU A 9 1.51 2.99 16.81
CA LEU A 9 1.22 3.59 15.50
C LEU A 9 2.30 3.27 14.45
N ARG A 10 3.57 3.32 14.83
CA ARG A 10 4.68 2.98 13.93
C ARG A 10 4.66 1.50 13.56
N ASP A 11 4.38 0.64 14.53
CA ASP A 11 4.30 -0.81 14.30
C ASP A 11 3.14 -1.16 13.37
N ARG A 12 1.95 -0.56 13.58
CA ARG A 12 0.79 -0.72 12.67
C ARG A 12 1.11 -0.31 11.23
N LEU A 13 1.80 0.82 11.03
CA LEU A 13 2.25 1.22 9.69
C LEU A 13 3.27 0.23 9.09
N GLY A 14 4.18 -0.29 9.92
CA GLY A 14 5.12 -1.33 9.50
C GLY A 14 4.42 -2.63 9.08
N GLN A 15 3.43 -3.06 9.84
CA GLN A 15 2.60 -4.23 9.53
C GLN A 15 1.75 -4.01 8.27
N LEU A 16 1.20 -2.80 8.10
CA LEU A 16 0.45 -2.44 6.89
C LEU A 16 1.34 -2.56 5.64
N GLY A 17 2.59 -2.08 5.72
CA GLY A 17 3.56 -2.22 4.63
C GLY A 17 3.82 -3.69 4.27
N LYS A 18 4.00 -4.55 5.27
CA LYS A 18 4.18 -6.00 5.07
C LYS A 18 2.95 -6.66 4.45
N ALA A 19 1.74 -6.29 4.89
CA ALA A 19 0.50 -6.83 4.35
C ALA A 19 0.32 -6.46 2.87
N LEU A 20 0.65 -5.21 2.51
CA LEU A 20 0.62 -4.74 1.13
C LEU A 20 1.65 -5.44 0.25
N ASP A 21 2.87 -5.63 0.74
CA ASP A 21 3.93 -6.36 0.03
C ASP A 21 3.53 -7.84 -0.21
N ALA A 22 2.81 -8.44 0.74
CA ALA A 22 2.29 -9.79 0.63
C ALA A 22 1.02 -9.91 -0.24
N GLY A 23 0.43 -8.79 -0.68
CA GLY A 23 -0.83 -8.78 -1.41
C GLY A 23 -2.07 -9.13 -0.58
N ASP A 24 -1.95 -9.17 0.75
CA ASP A 24 -3.06 -9.45 1.67
C ASP A 24 -3.89 -8.18 1.89
N LEU A 25 -4.72 -7.86 0.90
CA LEU A 25 -5.57 -6.66 0.92
C LEU A 25 -6.63 -6.70 2.03
N GLY A 26 -7.07 -7.89 2.42
CA GLY A 26 -8.03 -8.07 3.52
C GLY A 26 -7.41 -7.67 4.86
N TRP A 27 -6.20 -8.16 5.14
CA TRP A 27 -5.46 -7.80 6.34
C TRP A 27 -5.00 -6.34 6.32
N ALA A 28 -4.57 -5.83 5.16
CA ALA A 28 -4.22 -4.43 4.99
C ALA A 28 -5.40 -3.48 5.31
N ALA A 29 -6.62 -3.82 4.89
CA ALA A 29 -7.81 -3.04 5.22
C ALA A 29 -8.08 -3.00 6.73
N GLN A 30 -7.97 -4.14 7.41
CA GLN A 30 -8.14 -4.21 8.88
C GLN A 30 -7.08 -3.39 9.62
N LEU A 31 -5.81 -3.49 9.20
CA LEU A 31 -4.72 -2.70 9.77
C LEU A 31 -4.91 -1.20 9.56
N THR A 32 -5.44 -0.79 8.40
CA THR A 32 -5.73 0.62 8.09
C THR A 32 -6.80 1.20 9.02
N THR A 33 -7.92 0.48 9.21
CA THR A 33 -8.97 0.91 10.14
C THR A 33 -8.45 0.97 11.58
N GLY A 34 -7.67 -0.04 12.00
CA GLY A 34 -7.08 -0.05 13.34
C GLY A 34 -6.08 1.10 13.56
N TYR A 35 -5.31 1.43 12.54
CA TYR A 35 -4.38 2.56 12.56
C TYR A 35 -5.11 3.91 12.68
N ASP A 36 -6.17 4.14 11.90
CA ASP A 36 -6.93 5.41 11.94
C ASP A 36 -7.55 5.68 13.33
N ILE A 37 -8.15 4.65 13.93
CA ILE A 37 -8.71 4.74 15.28
C ILE A 37 -7.63 5.07 16.31
N ALA A 38 -6.47 4.41 16.22
CA ALA A 38 -5.35 4.66 17.12
C ALA A 38 -4.76 6.06 16.93
N LEU A 39 -4.67 6.53 15.69
CA LEU A 39 -4.12 7.84 15.34
C LEU A 39 -5.02 8.96 15.88
N ARG A 40 -6.33 8.84 15.68
CA ARG A 40 -7.30 9.81 16.20
C ARG A 40 -7.20 9.93 17.73
N ARG A 41 -7.15 8.80 18.44
CA ARG A 41 -6.96 8.79 19.89
C ARG A 41 -5.64 9.42 20.31
N TYR A 42 -4.57 9.18 19.56
CA TYR A 42 -3.27 9.78 19.84
C TYR A 42 -3.27 11.30 19.65
N VAL A 43 -3.88 11.80 18.57
CA VAL A 43 -4.01 13.23 18.29
C VAL A 43 -4.88 13.93 19.33
N GLU A 44 -6.03 13.34 19.69
CA GLU A 44 -6.92 13.87 20.73
C GLU A 44 -6.24 13.93 22.11
N GLY A 45 -5.36 12.96 22.41
CA GLY A 45 -4.64 12.88 23.67
C GLY A 45 -3.33 13.67 23.73
N CYS A 46 -2.84 14.24 22.62
CA CYS A 46 -1.54 14.89 22.56
C CYS A 46 -1.66 16.41 22.35
N GLY A 47 -0.97 17.18 23.20
CA GLY A 47 -0.80 18.62 23.02
C GLY A 47 0.25 19.00 21.93
N PRO A 48 0.57 20.30 21.81
CA PRO A 48 1.42 20.86 20.74
C PRO A 48 2.83 20.27 20.63
N THR A 49 3.34 19.64 21.68
CA THR A 49 4.67 18.99 21.72
C THR A 49 4.76 17.70 20.89
N SER A 50 3.66 17.24 20.29
CA SER A 50 3.60 16.03 19.46
C SER A 50 3.88 16.25 17.96
N ILE A 51 4.06 17.50 17.52
CA ILE A 51 4.23 17.87 16.10
C ILE A 51 5.36 17.08 15.40
N PRO A 52 6.57 16.92 15.97
CA PRO A 52 7.62 16.14 15.31
C PRO A 52 7.26 14.65 15.14
N ALA A 53 6.60 14.06 16.14
CA ALA A 53 6.15 12.67 16.07
C ALA A 53 5.06 12.46 15.01
N LEU A 54 4.17 13.43 14.82
CA LEU A 54 3.16 13.40 13.76
C LEU A 54 3.78 13.56 12.37
N GLN A 55 4.82 14.40 12.23
CA GLN A 55 5.58 14.53 10.98
C GLN A 55 6.28 13.22 10.60
N ASP A 56 6.84 12.49 11.57
CA ASP A 56 7.42 11.17 11.34
C ASP A 56 6.39 10.17 10.82
N LEU A 57 5.22 10.12 11.45
CA LEU A 57 4.12 9.25 11.02
C LEU A 57 3.63 9.60 9.61
N LEU A 58 3.51 10.89 9.29
CA LEU A 58 3.12 11.35 7.95
C LEU A 58 4.14 10.96 6.89
N ARG A 59 5.45 11.06 7.18
CA ARG A 59 6.49 10.62 6.24
C ARG A 59 6.42 9.12 5.97
N MET A 60 6.17 8.31 7.00
CA MET A 60 5.99 6.87 6.84
C MET A 60 4.74 6.54 6.00
N GLN A 61 3.61 7.20 6.26
CA GLN A 61 2.39 7.05 5.47
C GLN A 61 2.60 7.42 3.99
N ASN A 62 3.21 8.57 3.71
CA ASN A 62 3.45 9.01 2.34
C ASN A 62 4.37 8.05 1.57
N SER A 63 5.36 7.49 2.26
CA SER A 63 6.27 6.50 1.67
C SER A 63 5.53 5.20 1.32
N LEU A 64 4.55 4.80 2.13
CA LEU A 64 3.72 3.63 1.88
C LEU A 64 2.74 3.85 0.72
N LEU A 65 2.14 5.04 0.64
CA LEU A 65 1.28 5.43 -0.49
C LEU A 65 2.05 5.43 -1.82
N ALA A 66 3.24 6.05 -1.85
CA ALA A 66 4.08 6.05 -3.05
C ALA A 66 4.46 4.63 -3.51
N ARG A 67 4.68 3.71 -2.57
CA ARG A 67 4.93 2.29 -2.89
C ARG A 67 3.70 1.61 -3.47
N MET A 68 2.51 1.83 -2.92
CA MET A 68 1.26 1.29 -3.46
C MET A 68 1.00 1.78 -4.89
N GLU A 69 1.22 3.07 -5.15
CA GLU A 69 1.09 3.66 -6.49
C GLU A 69 2.07 3.03 -7.48
N ALA A 70 3.34 2.86 -7.09
CA ALA A 70 4.34 2.19 -7.92
C ALA A 70 3.95 0.73 -8.22
N GLN A 71 3.41 0.01 -7.23
CA GLN A 71 2.96 -1.37 -7.40
C GLN A 71 1.76 -1.49 -8.33
N HIS A 72 0.80 -0.57 -8.22
CA HIS A 72 -0.33 -0.46 -9.14
C HIS A 72 0.13 -0.18 -10.57
N ALA A 73 1.08 0.76 -10.75
CA ALA A 73 1.64 1.08 -12.06
C ALA A 73 2.36 -0.12 -12.69
N ALA A 74 3.16 -0.85 -11.91
CA ALA A 74 3.84 -2.07 -12.35
C ALA A 74 2.85 -3.16 -12.77
N THR A 75 1.80 -3.39 -11.97
CA THR A 75 0.75 -4.38 -12.27
C THR A 75 -0.02 -4.03 -13.54
N GLY A 76 -0.38 -2.77 -13.73
CA GLY A 76 -1.01 -2.30 -14.97
C GLY A 76 -0.08 -2.37 -16.19
N GLY A 77 1.23 -2.22 -16.00
CA GLY A 77 2.24 -2.50 -17.01
C GLY A 77 2.23 -3.97 -17.44
N GLU A 78 2.23 -4.88 -16.47
CA GLU A 78 2.23 -6.32 -16.73
C GLU A 78 0.97 -6.81 -17.44
N LEU A 79 -0.21 -6.35 -17.02
CA LEU A 79 -1.46 -6.70 -17.69
C LEU A 79 -1.46 -6.27 -19.15
N ARG A 80 -0.94 -5.08 -19.47
CA ARG A 80 -0.81 -4.62 -20.86
C ARG A 80 0.13 -5.50 -21.67
N ARG A 81 1.24 -5.95 -21.09
CA ARG A 81 2.17 -6.90 -21.75
C ARG A 81 1.50 -8.23 -22.04
N LEU A 82 0.75 -8.79 -21.07
CA LEU A 82 0.00 -10.03 -21.24
C LEU A 82 -1.06 -9.91 -22.36
N HIS A 83 -1.82 -8.81 -22.39
CA HIS A 83 -2.79 -8.56 -23.46
C HIS A 83 -2.14 -8.46 -24.85
N GLN A 84 -0.97 -7.83 -24.95
CA GLN A 84 -0.21 -7.76 -26.21
C GLN A 84 0.31 -9.14 -26.65
N ALA A 85 0.84 -9.92 -25.71
CA ALA A 85 1.32 -11.28 -25.99
C ALA A 85 0.19 -12.21 -26.47
N ASP A 86 -0.98 -12.12 -25.84
CA ASP A 86 -2.18 -12.86 -26.23
C ASP A 86 -2.68 -12.44 -27.62
N ALA A 87 -2.76 -11.13 -27.89
CA ALA A 87 -3.11 -10.62 -29.22
C ALA A 87 -2.14 -11.12 -30.31
N ALA A 88 -0.84 -11.12 -30.04
CA ALA A 88 0.17 -11.64 -30.95
C ALA A 88 0.03 -13.16 -31.17
N SER A 89 -0.21 -13.93 -30.11
CA SER A 89 -0.43 -15.38 -30.18
C SER A 89 -1.63 -15.74 -31.06
N ARG A 90 -2.75 -15.02 -30.91
CA ARG A 90 -3.94 -15.19 -31.75
C ARG A 90 -3.68 -14.84 -33.21
N ALA A 91 -2.94 -13.76 -33.47
CA ALA A 91 -2.58 -13.36 -34.82
C ALA A 91 -1.71 -14.42 -35.53
N TYR A 92 -0.74 -15.01 -34.83
CA TYR A 92 0.06 -16.12 -35.37
C TYR A 92 -0.77 -17.36 -35.66
N THR A 93 -1.70 -17.71 -34.76
CA THR A 93 -2.60 -18.85 -34.97
C THR A 93 -3.48 -18.64 -36.20
N ALA A 94 -4.10 -17.46 -36.33
CA ALA A 94 -4.94 -17.10 -37.46
C ALA A 94 -4.17 -17.14 -38.80
N ALA A 95 -2.93 -16.64 -38.82
CA ALA A 95 -2.07 -16.66 -39.99
C ALA A 95 -1.61 -18.10 -40.37
N GLY A 96 -1.41 -18.97 -39.37
CA GLY A 96 -1.05 -20.37 -39.59
C GLY A 96 -2.21 -21.24 -40.09
N SER A 97 -3.44 -20.94 -39.68
CA SER A 97 -4.66 -21.66 -40.12
C SER A 97 -5.22 -21.21 -41.48
N ALA A 98 -4.66 -20.14 -42.07
CA ALA A 98 -5.06 -19.62 -43.39
C ALA A 98 -4.21 -20.18 -44.55
N ARG A 99 -3.41 -21.22 -44.30
CA ARG A 99 -2.68 -22.01 -45.30
C ARG A 99 -3.33 -23.37 -45.50
#